data_AF-A0A9X2RIM0-F1
#
_entry.id   AF-A0A9X2RIM0-F1
#
_cell.length_a   1.000
_cell.length_b   1.000
_cell.length_c   1.000
_cell.angle_alpha   90.00
_cell.angle_beta   90.00
_cell.angle_gamma   90.00
#
_symmetry.space_group_name_H-M   'P 1'
#
loop_
_entity.id
_entity.type
_entity.pdbx_description
1 polymer ?
#
loop_
_entity_poly.entity_id
_entity_poly.type
_entity_poly.pdbx_seq_one_letter_code
_entity_poly.pdbx_strand_id
1 'polypeptide(L)'
;MALNGKIVATTLGVAALFGTANAFSINDDMRSCKAAIDEAGLFGDAEYNLDLVKDYGKRNRVVTLEARIVGQENQIVECRMSRSTVKEVVIVAE
;
A
#
# COMPACT_ATOMS: atom_id res chain seq x y z
N MET A 1 12.30 -6.07 22.66
CA MET A 1 12.25 -5.05 21.59
C MET A 1 10.88 -5.18 20.95
N ALA A 2 9.97 -4.26 21.27
CA ALA A 2 8.58 -4.34 20.81
C ALA A 2 8.50 -3.73 19.41
N LEU A 3 8.12 -4.54 18.41
CA LEU A 3 7.69 -4.05 17.10
C LEU A 3 6.45 -3.17 17.32
N ASN A 4 6.65 -1.86 17.41
CA ASN A 4 5.56 -0.87 17.32
C ASN A 4 5.27 -0.58 15.83
N GLY A 5 5.03 -1.63 15.05
CA GLY A 5 4.35 -1.46 13.78
C GLY A 5 2.93 -1.00 14.09
N LYS A 6 2.60 0.25 13.77
CA LYS A 6 1.23 0.75 13.88
C LYS A 6 0.42 0.04 12.80
N ILE A 7 -0.11 -1.14 13.11
CA ILE A 7 -0.98 -1.90 12.22
C ILE A 7 -2.30 -1.16 12.12
N VAL A 8 -2.41 -0.26 11.14
CA VAL A 8 -3.68 0.35 10.77
C VAL A 8 -4.37 -0.62 9.82
N ALA A 9 -4.99 -1.66 10.36
CA ALA A 9 -5.81 -2.59 9.58
C ALA A 9 -7.14 -1.92 9.18
N THR A 10 -7.08 -0.96 8.26
CA THR A 10 -8.30 -0.46 7.62
C THR A 10 -8.72 -1.48 6.58
N THR A 11 -9.90 -2.08 6.78
CA THR A 11 -10.57 -2.89 5.76
C THR A 11 -11.08 -1.94 4.68
N LEU A 12 -10.18 -1.53 3.81
CA LEU A 12 -10.49 -0.68 2.69
C LEU A 12 -11.30 -1.51 1.71
N GLY A 13 -12.60 -1.28 1.68
CA GLY A 13 -13.48 -1.71 0.60
C GLY A 13 -13.18 -0.90 -0.65
N VAL A 14 -11.94 -0.97 -1.16
CA VAL A 14 -11.57 -0.34 -2.42
C VAL A 14 -12.42 -1.04 -3.47
N ALA A 15 -13.46 -0.34 -3.94
CA ALA A 15 -14.17 -0.69 -5.15
C ALA A 15 -13.17 -0.60 -6.29
N ALA A 16 -12.40 -1.68 -6.47
CA ALA A 16 -11.44 -1.81 -7.55
C ALA A 16 -12.17 -1.44 -8.84
N LEU A 17 -11.71 -0.35 -9.46
CA LEU A 17 -12.02 0.00 -10.83
C LEU A 17 -11.98 -1.30 -11.63
N PHE A 18 -13.13 -1.72 -12.13
CA PHE A 18 -13.27 -2.88 -13.01
C PHE A 18 -12.57 -2.54 -14.35
N GLY A 19 -11.24 -2.58 -14.33
CA GLY A 19 -10.38 -2.59 -15.50
C GLY A 19 -10.18 -4.04 -15.93
N THR A 20 -10.62 -4.34 -17.13
CA THR A 20 -10.50 -5.62 -17.82
C THR A 20 -9.13 -6.28 -17.61
N ALA A 21 -9.16 -7.57 -17.29
CA ALA A 21 -8.01 -8.39 -16.95
C ALA A 21 -6.88 -8.43 -18.00
N ASN A 22 -5.70 -8.79 -17.48
CA ASN A 22 -4.56 -9.41 -18.17
C ASN A 22 -3.34 -8.53 -18.48
N ALA A 23 -2.92 -7.71 -17.51
CA ALA A 23 -1.52 -7.50 -17.16
C ALA A 23 -1.49 -6.66 -15.88
N PHE A 24 -1.41 -7.31 -14.70
CA PHE A 24 -1.18 -6.58 -13.45
C PHE A 24 0.24 -6.04 -13.45
N SER A 25 0.39 -4.89 -14.10
CA SER A 25 1.61 -4.11 -14.10
C SER A 25 1.80 -3.57 -12.69
N ILE A 26 3.01 -3.67 -12.16
CA ILE A 26 3.38 -3.19 -10.83
C ILE A 26 2.94 -1.73 -10.61
N ASN A 27 2.90 -0.93 -11.67
CA ASN A 27 2.38 0.44 -11.63
C ASN A 27 0.90 0.54 -11.25
N ASP A 28 0.07 -0.42 -11.66
CA ASP A 28 -1.35 -0.49 -11.31
C ASP A 28 -1.54 -0.91 -9.84
N ASP A 29 -0.70 -1.83 -9.37
CA ASP A 29 -0.65 -2.26 -7.97
C ASP A 29 -0.20 -1.10 -7.06
N MET A 30 0.85 -0.36 -7.45
CA MET A 30 1.32 0.84 -6.74
C MET A 30 0.25 1.93 -6.70
N ARG A 31 -0.47 2.16 -7.81
CA ARG A 31 -1.57 3.13 -7.85
C ARG A 31 -2.72 2.73 -6.93
N SER A 32 -3.10 1.46 -6.94
CA SER A 32 -4.14 0.92 -6.07
C SER A 32 -3.74 1.03 -4.59
N CYS A 33 -2.48 0.72 -4.28
CA CYS A 33 -1.92 0.87 -2.95
C CYS A 33 -1.88 2.35 -2.51
N LYS A 34 -1.50 3.27 -3.40
CA LYS A 34 -1.54 4.72 -3.13
C LYS A 34 -2.95 5.18 -2.78
N ALA A 35 -3.94 4.83 -3.60
CA ALA A 35 -5.33 5.19 -3.36
C ALA A 35 -5.81 4.65 -2.01
N ALA A 36 -5.46 3.40 -1.69
CA ALA A 36 -5.78 2.79 -0.41
C ALA A 36 -5.14 3.54 0.79
N ILE A 37 -3.89 3.99 0.65
CA ILE A 37 -3.19 4.82 1.65
C ILE A 37 -3.89 6.17 1.84
N ASP A 38 -4.26 6.84 0.74
CA ASP A 38 -5.00 8.11 0.73
C ASP A 38 -6.38 7.94 1.40
N GLU A 39 -7.13 6.89 1.04
CA GLU A 39 -8.45 6.57 1.62
C GLU A 39 -8.37 6.25 3.12
N ALA A 40 -7.30 5.57 3.56
CA ALA A 40 -7.04 5.32 4.97
C ALA A 40 -6.55 6.56 5.72
N GLY A 41 -6.21 7.65 5.03
CA GLY A 41 -5.70 8.87 5.62
C GLY A 41 -4.39 8.67 6.38
N LEU A 42 -3.55 7.70 5.97
CA LEU A 42 -2.35 7.31 6.72
C LEU A 42 -1.34 8.44 6.85
N PHE A 43 -1.25 9.29 5.82
CA PHE A 43 -0.34 10.44 5.77
C PHE A 43 -1.06 11.79 5.81
N GLY A 44 -2.39 11.80 5.96
CA GLY A 44 -3.20 13.02 5.90
C GLY A 44 -2.98 13.79 4.59
N ASP A 45 -2.85 15.12 4.69
CA ASP A 45 -2.56 16.02 3.56
C ASP A 45 -1.06 16.16 3.23
N ALA A 46 -0.19 15.32 3.81
CA ALA A 46 1.25 15.42 3.56
C ALA A 46 1.57 15.00 2.11
N GLU A 47 2.51 15.70 1.47
CA GLU A 47 3.03 15.26 0.17
C GLU A 47 3.95 14.05 0.38
N TYR A 48 3.66 12.94 -0.31
CA TYR A 48 4.47 11.74 -0.24
C TYR A 48 4.64 11.08 -1.61
N ASN A 49 5.80 10.45 -1.81
CA ASN A 49 6.08 9.59 -2.95
C ASN A 49 6.21 8.14 -2.48
N LEU A 50 5.75 7.20 -3.31
CA LEU A 50 5.87 5.77 -3.03
C LEU A 50 6.89 5.16 -3.98
N ASP A 51 7.92 4.52 -3.43
CA ASP A 51 8.88 3.74 -4.18
C ASP A 51 8.67 2.24 -3.95
N LEU A 52 8.76 1.43 -5.00
CA LEU A 52 8.60 -0.01 -4.86
C LEU A 52 9.84 -0.60 -4.21
N VAL A 53 9.67 -1.12 -3.00
CA VAL A 53 10.73 -1.85 -2.31
C VAL A 53 10.73 -3.29 -2.78
N LYS A 54 9.59 -4.00 -2.62
CA LYS A 54 9.47 -5.44 -2.88
C LYS A 54 8.04 -5.81 -3.33
N ASP A 55 7.94 -6.81 -4.21
CA ASP A 55 6.68 -7.47 -4.59
C ASP A 55 6.82 -8.97 -4.31
N TYR A 56 5.92 -9.54 -3.51
CA TYR A 56 5.90 -10.96 -3.18
C TYR A 56 4.53 -11.58 -3.46
N GLY A 57 4.55 -12.79 -4.03
CA GLY A 57 3.35 -13.62 -4.20
C GLY A 57 2.66 -13.46 -5.57
N LYS A 58 2.11 -14.56 -6.09
CA LYS A 58 1.36 -14.56 -7.38
C LYS A 58 -0.16 -14.48 -7.21
N ARG A 59 -0.71 -15.02 -6.11
CA ARG A 59 -2.17 -15.07 -5.84
C ARG A 59 -2.61 -14.12 -4.72
N ASN A 60 -1.82 -14.06 -3.64
CA ASN A 60 -1.93 -13.06 -2.59
C ASN A 60 -0.67 -12.20 -2.70
N ARG A 61 -0.78 -11.11 -3.44
CA ARG A 61 0.33 -10.19 -3.68
C ARG A 61 0.52 -9.32 -2.45
N VAL A 62 1.76 -9.20 -1.98
CA VAL A 62 2.15 -8.27 -0.93
C VAL A 62 3.15 -7.33 -1.57
N VAL A 63 2.76 -6.06 -1.67
CA VAL A 63 3.56 -5.00 -2.27
C VAL A 63 4.08 -4.14 -1.13
N THR A 64 5.37 -4.17 -0.90
CA THR A 64 6.07 -3.33 0.07
C THR A 64 6.56 -2.08 -0.64
N LEU A 65 6.12 -0.91 -0.18
CA LEU A 65 6.44 0.40 -0.70
C LEU A 65 7.13 1.24 0.37
N GLU A 66 8.08 2.08 -0.02
CA GLU A 66 8.66 3.12 0.84
C GLU A 66 7.93 4.44 0.56
N ALA A 67 7.19 4.92 1.55
CA ALA A 67 6.57 6.23 1.54
C ALA A 67 7.59 7.28 1.99
N ARG A 68 8.07 8.08 1.03
CA ARG A 68 8.90 9.26 1.27
C ARG A 68 8.02 10.47 1.46
N ILE A 69 7.80 10.82 2.71
CA ILE A 69 6.90 11.90 3.09
C ILE A 69 7.73 13.18 3.26
N VAL A 70 7.33 14.26 2.60
CA VAL A 70 8.06 15.52 2.65
C VAL A 70 7.98 16.11 4.06
N GLY A 71 9.13 16.27 4.71
CA GLY A 71 9.23 16.82 6.07
C GLY A 71 8.95 15.81 7.18
N GLN A 72 8.82 14.51 6.88
CA GLN A 72 8.72 13.44 7.87
C GLN A 72 9.73 12.32 7.57
N GLU A 73 9.86 11.37 8.50
CA GLU A 73 10.66 10.18 8.27
C GLU A 73 9.98 9.27 7.24
N ASN A 74 10.79 8.63 6.40
CA ASN A 74 10.29 7.65 5.43
C ASN A 74 9.62 6.49 6.17
N GLN A 75 8.47 6.04 5.67
CA GLN A 75 7.74 4.93 6.27
C GLN A 75 7.60 3.77 5.29
N ILE A 76 7.78 2.55 5.77
CA ILE A 76 7.52 1.36 4.95
C ILE A 76 6.03 1.03 5.05
N VAL A 77 5.40 0.81 3.91
CA VAL A 77 3.99 0.45 3.80
C VAL A 77 3.84 -0.85 3.03
N GLU A 78 3.14 -1.80 3.60
CA GLU A 78 2.79 -3.06 2.95
C GLU A 78 1.32 -3.06 2.54
N CYS A 79 1.09 -3.15 1.24
CA CYS A 79 -0.24 -3.36 0.67
C CYS A 79 -0.45 -4.83 0.36
N ARG A 80 -1.39 -5.45 1.08
CA ARG A 80 -1.81 -6.82 0.83
C ARG A 80 -2.97 -6.82 -0.14
N MET A 81 -2.73 -7.43 -1.30
CA MET A 81 -3.66 -7.49 -2.41
C MET A 81 -4.18 -8.92 -2.59
N SER A 82 -5.47 -9.04 -2.86
CA SER A 82 -6.11 -10.32 -3.21
C SER A 82 -6.92 -10.13 -4.48
N ARG A 83 -6.61 -10.91 -5.52
CA ARG A 83 -7.20 -10.76 -6.87
C ARG A 83 -7.23 -9.31 -7.34
N SER A 84 -6.14 -8.60 -7.08
CA SER A 84 -5.96 -7.21 -7.52
C SER A 84 -6.80 -6.15 -6.81
N THR A 85 -7.40 -6.51 -5.69
CA THR A 85 -8.00 -5.56 -4.76
C THR A 85 -7.10 -5.44 -3.56
N VAL A 86 -6.76 -4.21 -3.15
CA VAL A 86 -6.08 -3.97 -1.88
C VAL A 86 -7.06 -4.37 -0.76
N LYS A 87 -6.64 -5.30 0.08
CA LYS A 87 -7.42 -5.80 1.22
C LYS A 87 -7.02 -5.13 2.53
N GLU A 88 -5.75 -4.79 2.64
CA GLU A 88 -5.15 -4.26 3.85
C GLU A 88 -3.93 -3.43 3.47
N VAL A 89 -3.72 -2.33 4.19
CA VAL A 89 -2.54 -1.48 4.10
C VAL A 89 -1.94 -1.40 5.49
N VAL A 90 -0.66 -1.73 5.64
CA VAL A 90 0.00 -1.78 6.95
C VAL A 90 1.24 -0.91 6.92
N ILE A 91 1.39 -0.01 7.89
CA ILE A 91 2.67 0.69 8.09
C ILE A 91 3.58 -0.22 8.91
N VAL A 92 4.70 -0.60 8.32
CA VAL A 92 5.76 -1.37 8.97
C VAL A 92 6.78 -0.36 9.50
N ALA A 93 6.75 -0.13 10.82
CA ALA A 93 7.82 0.61 11.47
C ALA A 93 9.00 -0.36 11.69
N GLU A 94 10.19 0.02 11.21
CA GLU A 94 11.45 -0.62 11.62
C GLU A 94 11.88 -0.14 13.01
#